data_AF-A0A7L2HTS7-F1
#
_entry.id   AF-A0A7L2HTS7-F1
#
_cell.length_a   1.000
_cell.length_b   1.000
_cell.length_c   1.000
_cell.angle_alpha   90.00
_cell.angle_beta   90.00
_cell.angle_gamma   90.00
#
_symmetry.space_group_name_H-M   'P 1'
#
loop_
_entity.id
_entity.type
_entity.pdbx_description
1 polymer ?
#
loop_
_entity_poly.entity_id
_entity_poly.type
_entity_poly.pdbx_seq_one_letter_code
_entity_poly.pdbx_strand_id
1 'polypeptide(L)'
;QLRLKTENRRMKIRDKILIQKYYLNVFNGIFLALGFVLLTFGLWLLFDRNNLFSELFSSGKNQLLAYISCILLGIGSVITFTSAVGFLGSVMEIKCLLVTYMSFQILVFVTQMAISVLIFMKKEEVHNQWNNRIDEVISEYGNESLAEQEPVWNILNAVQHNMECCGRYNVTQWERNKNKENSTQIPCSCTKSSLKKWFCD
;
A
#
# COMPACT_ATOMS: atom_id res chain seq x y z
N GLN A 1 44.02 -31.60 24.46
CA GLN A 1 42.53 -31.59 24.55
C GLN A 1 41.92 -30.18 24.58
N LEU A 2 42.42 -29.25 25.41
CA LEU A 2 41.93 -27.85 25.44
C LEU A 2 42.02 -27.11 24.08
N ARG A 3 43.16 -27.20 23.37
CA ARG A 3 43.32 -26.59 22.02
C ARG A 3 42.26 -27.06 21.01
N LEU A 4 42.03 -28.38 20.93
CA LEU A 4 41.01 -28.98 20.06
C LEU A 4 39.58 -28.52 20.43
N LYS A 5 39.28 -28.39 21.73
CA LYS A 5 37.98 -27.87 22.20
C LYS A 5 37.79 -26.39 21.81
N THR A 6 38.84 -25.59 21.86
CA THR A 6 38.82 -24.17 21.47
C THR A 6 38.73 -23.99 19.95
N GLU A 7 39.41 -24.82 19.16
CA GLU A 7 39.29 -24.83 17.69
C GLU A 7 37.92 -25.29 17.23
N ASN A 8 37.37 -26.35 17.81
CA ASN A 8 36.03 -26.85 17.50
C ASN A 8 34.94 -25.82 17.86
N ARG A 9 35.13 -25.07 18.97
CA ARG A 9 34.26 -23.94 19.33
C ARG A 9 34.37 -22.78 18.33
N ARG A 10 35.59 -22.44 17.88
CA ARG A 10 35.81 -21.39 16.88
C ARG A 10 35.23 -21.75 15.51
N MET A 11 35.33 -23.02 15.07
CA MET A 11 34.70 -23.49 13.84
C MET A 11 33.18 -23.37 13.90
N LYS A 12 32.55 -23.92 14.95
CA LYS A 12 31.09 -23.80 15.16
C LYS A 12 30.57 -22.35 15.17
N ILE A 13 31.34 -21.42 15.74
CA ILE A 13 30.97 -19.99 15.74
C ILE A 13 31.06 -19.41 14.32
N ARG A 14 32.10 -19.76 13.56
CA ARG A 14 32.29 -19.31 12.18
C ARG A 14 31.17 -19.79 11.26
N ASP A 15 30.80 -21.06 11.39
CA ASP A 15 29.71 -21.67 10.61
C ASP A 15 28.37 -20.98 10.90
N LYS A 16 28.06 -20.70 12.17
CA LYS A 16 26.86 -19.95 12.56
C LYS A 16 26.82 -18.55 11.95
N ILE A 17 27.96 -17.84 11.95
CA ILE A 17 28.05 -16.49 11.37
C ILE A 17 27.87 -16.56 9.85
N LEU A 18 28.46 -17.53 9.17
CA LEU A 18 28.30 -17.73 7.73
C LEU A 18 26.84 -18.01 7.36
N ILE A 19 26.17 -18.88 8.11
CA ILE A 19 24.74 -19.18 7.93
C ILE A 19 23.90 -17.93 8.12
N GLN A 20 24.13 -17.16 9.20
CA GLN A 20 23.38 -15.94 9.47
C GLN A 20 23.58 -14.88 8.38
N LYS A 21 24.82 -14.69 7.91
CA LYS A 21 25.12 -13.79 6.78
C LYS A 21 24.41 -14.23 5.51
N TYR A 22 24.40 -15.53 5.22
CA TYR A 22 23.71 -16.08 4.05
C TYR A 22 22.21 -15.77 4.10
N TYR A 23 21.53 -16.06 5.22
CA TYR A 23 20.11 -15.74 5.38
C TYR A 23 19.82 -14.24 5.25
N LEU A 24 20.63 -13.39 5.89
CA LEU A 24 20.47 -11.93 5.82
C LEU A 24 20.61 -11.42 4.38
N ASN A 25 21.57 -11.93 3.63
CA ASN A 25 21.83 -11.53 2.26
C ASN A 25 20.70 -11.96 1.31
N VAL A 26 20.23 -13.20 1.44
CA VAL A 26 19.08 -13.71 0.65
C VAL A 26 17.82 -12.90 0.97
N PHE A 27 17.54 -12.66 2.24
CA PHE A 27 16.38 -11.88 2.68
C PHE A 27 16.44 -10.46 2.11
N ASN A 28 17.52 -9.71 2.36
CA ASN A 28 17.68 -8.35 1.82
C ASN A 28 17.63 -8.34 0.29
N GLY A 29 18.15 -9.38 -0.40
CA GLY A 29 18.05 -9.51 -1.85
C GLY A 29 16.60 -9.63 -2.34
N ILE A 30 15.77 -10.42 -1.66
CA ILE A 30 14.33 -10.55 -1.98
C ILE A 30 13.61 -9.21 -1.79
N PHE A 31 13.83 -8.53 -0.65
CA PHE A 31 13.21 -7.21 -0.40
C PHE A 31 13.69 -6.15 -1.38
N LEU A 32 14.96 -6.19 -1.79
CA LEU A 32 15.49 -5.30 -2.82
C LEU A 32 14.75 -5.51 -4.15
N ALA A 33 14.54 -6.75 -4.56
CA ALA A 33 13.79 -7.08 -5.77
C ALA A 33 12.32 -6.60 -5.67
N LEU A 34 11.65 -6.86 -4.54
CA LEU A 34 10.29 -6.38 -4.29
C LEU A 34 10.20 -4.85 -4.31
N GLY A 35 11.18 -4.16 -3.70
CA GLY A 35 11.26 -2.70 -3.72
C GLY A 35 11.40 -2.15 -5.14
N PHE A 36 12.23 -2.76 -5.99
CA PHE A 36 12.32 -2.39 -7.40
C PHE A 36 11.03 -2.63 -8.18
N VAL A 37 10.32 -3.73 -7.91
CA VAL A 37 9.00 -3.97 -8.51
C VAL A 37 8.01 -2.87 -8.13
N LEU A 38 7.94 -2.51 -6.84
CA LEU A 38 7.08 -1.42 -6.36
C LEU A 38 7.44 -0.06 -6.97
N LEU A 39 8.75 0.26 -7.05
CA LEU A 39 9.23 1.48 -7.69
C LEU A 39 8.89 1.53 -9.18
N THR A 40 9.12 0.43 -9.90
CA THR A 40 8.82 0.34 -11.33
C THR A 40 7.33 0.48 -11.58
N PHE A 41 6.50 -0.18 -10.78
CA PHE A 41 5.05 -0.06 -10.88
C PHE A 41 4.55 1.35 -10.51
N GLY A 42 5.10 1.96 -9.46
CA GLY A 42 4.80 3.34 -9.08
C GLY A 42 5.19 4.35 -10.17
N LEU A 43 6.37 4.19 -10.78
CA LEU A 43 6.82 5.01 -11.91
C LEU A 43 5.97 4.77 -13.15
N TRP A 44 5.57 3.53 -13.42
CA TRP A 44 4.67 3.20 -14.52
C TRP A 44 3.33 3.93 -14.38
N LEU A 45 2.71 3.87 -13.20
CA LEU A 45 1.48 4.62 -12.91
C LEU A 45 1.67 6.14 -13.06
N LEU A 46 2.84 6.67 -12.68
CA LEU A 46 3.17 8.07 -12.82
C LEU A 46 3.39 8.49 -14.30
N PHE A 47 3.98 7.62 -15.11
CA PHE A 47 4.25 7.88 -16.53
C PHE A 47 3.04 7.67 -17.42
N ASP A 48 2.21 6.67 -17.14
CA ASP A 48 0.93 6.47 -17.81
C ASP A 48 0.07 7.74 -17.68
N ARG A 49 0.11 8.38 -16.50
CA ARG A 49 -0.44 9.72 -16.27
C ARG A 49 0.22 10.80 -17.11
N ASN A 50 1.52 10.76 -17.39
CA ASN A 50 2.19 11.82 -18.16
C ASN A 50 2.06 11.66 -19.69
N ASN A 51 1.94 10.43 -20.20
CA ASN A 51 1.92 10.13 -21.64
C ASN A 51 0.52 10.04 -22.25
N LEU A 52 -0.53 9.69 -21.48
CA LEU A 52 -1.92 9.62 -21.98
C LEU A 52 -2.72 10.93 -21.84
N PHE A 53 -2.19 11.96 -21.16
CA PHE A 53 -2.98 13.06 -20.60
C PHE A 53 -2.55 14.48 -20.99
N SER A 54 -1.69 14.66 -22.00
CA SER A 54 -1.48 16.00 -22.57
C SER A 54 -2.57 16.38 -23.60
N GLU A 55 -3.35 15.43 -24.13
CA GLU A 55 -4.30 15.74 -25.23
C GLU A 55 -5.77 15.33 -25.03
N LEU A 56 -6.17 14.43 -24.11
CA LEU A 56 -7.56 13.91 -24.15
C LEU A 56 -8.50 14.16 -22.96
N PHE A 57 -8.06 14.47 -21.74
CA PHE A 57 -9.02 14.64 -20.62
C PHE A 57 -8.59 15.67 -19.56
N SER A 58 -9.20 16.86 -19.65
CA SER A 58 -9.23 17.90 -18.61
C SER A 58 -10.19 17.54 -17.44
N SER A 59 -10.22 16.29 -16.97
CA SER A 59 -11.16 15.88 -15.92
C SER A 59 -10.54 14.91 -14.92
N GLY A 60 -10.35 15.38 -13.68
CA GLY A 60 -10.54 14.68 -12.39
C GLY A 60 -9.76 13.40 -12.03
N LYS A 61 -9.37 12.56 -12.99
CA LYS A 61 -8.80 11.21 -12.80
C LYS A 61 -7.41 11.15 -12.12
N ASN A 62 -6.83 12.29 -11.79
CA ASN A 62 -5.38 12.41 -11.61
C ASN A 62 -4.91 12.34 -10.15
N GLN A 63 -5.76 12.64 -9.17
CA GLN A 63 -5.28 12.92 -7.80
C GLN A 63 -5.06 11.66 -6.94
N LEU A 64 -5.95 10.67 -7.02
CA LEU A 64 -5.78 9.43 -6.25
C LEU A 64 -4.81 8.45 -6.90
N LEU A 65 -4.77 8.37 -8.24
CA LEU A 65 -3.74 7.60 -8.93
C LEU A 65 -2.36 8.19 -8.61
N ALA A 66 -2.27 9.53 -8.51
CA ALA A 66 -1.09 10.20 -7.98
C ALA A 66 -0.83 9.79 -6.52
N TYR A 67 -1.83 9.80 -5.64
CA TYR A 67 -1.66 9.39 -4.24
C TYR A 67 -1.16 7.94 -4.10
N ILE A 68 -1.77 6.99 -4.82
CA ILE A 68 -1.35 5.58 -4.84
C ILE A 68 0.06 5.44 -5.41
N SER A 69 0.36 6.12 -6.53
CA SER A 69 1.71 6.09 -7.12
C SER A 69 2.76 6.66 -6.17
N CYS A 70 2.46 7.76 -5.47
CA CYS A 70 3.33 8.37 -4.47
C CYS A 70 3.56 7.43 -3.28
N ILE A 71 2.52 6.73 -2.80
CA ILE A 71 2.65 5.73 -1.74
C ILE A 71 3.55 4.57 -2.20
N LEU A 72 3.30 4.03 -3.40
CA LEU A 72 4.09 2.94 -3.96
C LEU A 72 5.56 3.33 -4.13
N LEU A 73 5.83 4.54 -4.64
CA LEU A 73 7.17 5.09 -4.78
C LEU A 73 7.83 5.32 -3.41
N GLY A 74 7.10 5.87 -2.44
CA GLY A 74 7.60 6.11 -1.09
C GLY A 74 7.97 4.80 -0.38
N ILE A 75 7.04 3.85 -0.32
CA ILE A 75 7.25 2.53 0.30
C ILE A 75 8.35 1.77 -0.45
N GLY A 76 8.29 1.73 -1.78
CA GLY A 76 9.30 1.09 -2.63
C GLY A 76 10.69 1.67 -2.41
N SER A 77 10.82 3.00 -2.33
CA SER A 77 12.10 3.67 -2.07
C SER A 77 12.66 3.31 -0.70
N VAL A 78 11.84 3.30 0.35
CA VAL A 78 12.28 2.93 1.70
C VAL A 78 12.73 1.46 1.73
N ILE A 79 11.97 0.56 1.11
CA ILE A 79 12.33 -0.87 1.05
C ILE A 79 13.63 -1.07 0.26
N THR A 80 13.74 -0.49 -0.93
CA THR A 80 14.95 -0.58 -1.78
C THR A 80 16.17 -0.01 -1.06
N PHE A 81 16.05 1.17 -0.44
CA PHE A 81 17.15 1.81 0.28
C PHE A 81 17.62 0.97 1.47
N THR A 82 16.69 0.55 2.32
CA THR A 82 17.03 -0.26 3.50
C THR A 82 17.63 -1.61 3.11
N SER A 83 17.08 -2.26 2.08
CA SER A 83 17.57 -3.55 1.57
C SER A 83 18.95 -3.41 0.91
N ALA A 84 19.18 -2.34 0.15
CA ALA A 84 20.48 -2.06 -0.46
C ALA A 84 21.56 -1.82 0.59
N VAL A 85 21.26 -1.04 1.64
CA VAL A 85 22.17 -0.82 2.77
C VAL A 85 22.44 -2.14 3.51
N GLY A 86 21.43 -2.98 3.71
CA GLY A 86 21.60 -4.30 4.33
C GLY A 86 22.48 -5.24 3.50
N PHE A 87 22.28 -5.27 2.18
CA PHE A 87 23.08 -6.06 1.24
C PHE A 87 24.54 -5.56 1.16
N LEU A 88 24.73 -4.25 0.93
CA LEU A 88 26.05 -3.63 0.87
C LEU A 88 26.80 -3.73 2.21
N GLY A 89 26.10 -3.54 3.34
CA GLY A 89 26.69 -3.67 4.67
C GLY A 89 27.18 -5.10 4.96
N SER A 90 26.47 -6.10 4.44
CA SER A 90 26.89 -7.51 4.54
C SER A 90 28.10 -7.81 3.64
N VAL A 91 28.14 -7.29 2.41
CA VAL A 91 29.22 -7.53 1.43
C VAL A 91 30.50 -6.77 1.80
N MET A 92 30.38 -5.51 2.21
CA MET A 92 31.53 -4.64 2.55
C MET A 92 32.13 -4.94 3.93
N GLU A 93 31.53 -5.86 4.69
CA GLU A 93 31.92 -6.22 6.06
C GLU A 93 32.04 -5.02 7.04
N ILE A 94 31.37 -3.90 6.75
CA ILE A 94 31.40 -2.69 7.58
C ILE A 94 30.49 -2.90 8.80
N LYS A 95 31.09 -3.40 9.88
CA LYS A 95 30.38 -3.73 11.13
C LYS A 95 29.56 -2.58 11.69
N CYS A 96 30.11 -1.35 11.68
CA CYS A 96 29.43 -0.18 12.21
C CYS A 96 28.12 0.10 11.45
N LEU A 97 28.18 0.10 10.11
CA LEU A 97 27.03 0.29 9.23
C LEU A 97 25.95 -0.79 9.46
N LEU A 98 26.37 -2.06 9.58
CA LEU A 98 25.47 -3.18 9.82
C LEU A 98 24.78 -3.08 11.19
N VAL A 99 25.51 -2.69 12.24
CA VAL A 99 24.93 -2.51 13.58
C VAL A 99 23.92 -1.36 13.57
N THR A 100 24.27 -0.21 13.01
CA THR A 100 23.34 0.93 12.92
C THR A 100 22.08 0.58 12.11
N TYR A 101 22.24 -0.13 10.99
CA TYR A 101 21.11 -0.61 10.19
C TYR A 101 20.19 -1.52 11.00
N MET A 102 20.74 -2.52 11.69
CA MET A 102 19.96 -3.44 12.51
C MET A 102 19.25 -2.72 13.65
N SER A 103 19.92 -1.77 14.32
CA SER A 103 19.31 -0.95 15.36
C SER A 103 18.13 -0.14 14.84
N PHE A 104 18.28 0.52 13.67
CA PHE A 104 17.20 1.26 13.04
C PHE A 104 16.01 0.36 12.68
N GLN A 105 16.26 -0.82 12.10
CA GLN A 105 15.20 -1.78 11.77
C GLN A 105 14.44 -2.27 13.00
N ILE A 106 15.15 -2.53 14.11
CA ILE A 106 14.50 -2.91 15.38
C ILE A 106 13.58 -1.79 15.87
N LEU A 107 14.00 -0.53 15.80
CA LEU A 107 13.15 0.60 16.18
C LEU A 107 11.88 0.67 15.33
N VAL A 108 12.01 0.56 14.00
CA VAL A 108 10.86 0.54 13.08
C VAL A 108 9.92 -0.62 13.41
N PHE A 109 10.45 -1.82 13.65
CA PHE A 109 9.67 -2.99 14.01
C PHE A 109 8.90 -2.79 15.32
N VAL A 110 9.55 -2.24 16.36
CA VAL A 110 8.89 -1.93 17.65
C VAL A 110 7.78 -0.90 17.45
N THR A 111 8.01 0.14 16.65
CA THR A 111 6.98 1.14 16.33
C THR A 111 5.80 0.52 15.58
N GLN A 112 6.05 -0.35 14.59
CA GLN A 112 4.99 -1.06 13.86
C GLN A 112 4.17 -1.97 14.77
N MET A 113 4.82 -2.70 15.69
CA MET A 113 4.14 -3.52 16.69
C MET A 113 3.27 -2.65 17.62
N ALA A 114 3.79 -1.51 18.08
CA ALA A 114 3.04 -0.57 18.91
C ALA A 114 1.80 -0.03 18.19
N ILE A 115 1.94 0.41 16.93
CA ILE A 115 0.81 0.87 16.10
C ILE A 115 -0.22 -0.25 15.93
N SER A 116 0.22 -1.47 15.62
CA SER A 116 -0.67 -2.62 15.42
C SER A 116 -1.46 -2.96 16.68
N VAL A 117 -0.82 -2.93 17.85
CA VAL A 117 -1.49 -3.14 19.14
C VAL A 117 -2.47 -2.02 19.44
N LEU A 118 -2.12 -0.76 19.17
CA LEU A 118 -3.02 0.38 19.34
C LEU A 118 -4.27 0.27 18.46
N ILE A 119 -4.11 -0.11 17.19
CA ILE A 119 -5.22 -0.36 16.26
C ILE A 119 -6.12 -1.48 16.79
N PHE A 120 -5.52 -2.57 17.29
CA PHE A 120 -6.27 -3.70 17.83
C PHE A 120 -7.06 -3.32 19.10
N MET A 121 -6.46 -2.56 20.01
CA MET A 121 -7.13 -2.09 21.23
C MET A 121 -8.25 -1.09 20.92
N LYS A 122 -8.08 -0.25 19.90
CA LYS A 122 -9.07 0.74 19.45
C LYS A 122 -9.85 0.26 18.22
N LYS A 123 -10.05 -1.05 18.06
CA LYS A 123 -10.68 -1.62 16.87
C LYS A 123 -12.05 -1.01 16.55
N GLU A 124 -12.85 -0.70 17.57
CA GLU A 124 -14.18 -0.14 17.40
C GLU A 124 -14.14 1.30 16.91
N GLU A 125 -13.24 2.11 17.46
CA GLU A 125 -13.01 3.49 17.00
C GLU A 125 -12.51 3.50 15.56
N VAL A 126 -11.53 2.65 15.23
CA VAL A 126 -11.02 2.50 13.87
C VAL A 126 -12.12 2.04 12.91
N HIS A 127 -12.96 1.09 13.34
CA HIS A 127 -14.09 0.61 12.55
C HIS A 127 -15.14 1.72 12.32
N ASN A 128 -15.45 2.51 13.34
CA ASN A 128 -16.39 3.62 13.23
C ASN A 128 -15.84 4.74 12.32
N GLN A 129 -14.56 5.09 12.45
CA GLN A 129 -13.93 6.06 11.55
C GLN A 129 -13.93 5.57 10.10
N TRP A 130 -13.60 4.30 9.89
CA TRP A 130 -13.66 3.68 8.57
C TRP A 130 -15.08 3.71 7.98
N ASN A 131 -16.08 3.37 8.79
CA ASN A 131 -17.48 3.42 8.39
C ASN A 131 -17.91 4.85 8.04
N ASN A 132 -17.59 5.83 8.87
CA ASN A 132 -17.91 7.24 8.61
C ASN A 132 -17.29 7.72 7.30
N ARG A 133 -16.04 7.32 7.00
CA ARG A 133 -15.39 7.64 5.73
C ARG A 133 -16.11 7.03 4.54
N ILE A 134 -16.56 5.78 4.61
CA ILE A 134 -17.34 5.19 3.52
C ILE A 134 -18.70 5.90 3.37
N ASP A 135 -19.34 6.30 4.47
CA ASP A 135 -20.62 7.01 4.40
C ASP A 135 -20.46 8.40 3.77
N GLU A 136 -19.37 9.10 4.08
CA GLU A 136 -18.95 10.36 3.45
C GLU A 136 -18.75 10.18 1.95
N VAL A 137 -17.93 9.20 1.54
CA VAL A 137 -17.68 8.87 0.12
C VAL A 137 -18.98 8.55 -0.62
N ILE A 138 -19.89 7.76 -0.03
CA ILE A 138 -21.21 7.46 -0.64
C ILE A 138 -22.05 8.72 -0.74
N SER A 139 -22.03 9.61 0.26
CA SER A 139 -22.84 10.83 0.25
C SER A 139 -22.37 11.87 -0.77
N GLU A 140 -21.07 11.91 -1.03
CA GLU A 140 -20.42 12.84 -1.96
C GLU A 140 -20.37 12.29 -3.38
N TYR A 141 -20.56 10.98 -3.56
CA TYR A 141 -20.48 10.31 -4.86
C TYR A 141 -21.35 10.99 -5.93
N GLY A 142 -20.76 11.25 -7.09
CA GLY A 142 -21.41 11.89 -8.23
C GLY A 142 -21.59 13.41 -8.11
N ASN A 143 -21.05 14.04 -7.06
CA ASN A 143 -21.11 15.49 -6.89
C ASN A 143 -20.11 16.20 -7.83
N GLU A 144 -20.63 16.97 -8.80
CA GLU A 144 -19.80 17.71 -9.76
C GLU A 144 -18.89 18.76 -9.12
N SER A 145 -19.27 19.31 -7.96
CA SER A 145 -18.44 20.28 -7.23
C SER A 145 -17.21 19.66 -6.55
N LEU A 146 -17.17 18.33 -6.39
CA LEU A 146 -16.09 17.57 -5.77
C LEU A 146 -15.32 16.74 -6.82
N ALA A 147 -14.96 17.36 -7.94
CA ALA A 147 -14.24 16.68 -9.03
C ALA A 147 -12.90 16.02 -8.59
N GLU A 148 -12.30 16.51 -7.50
CA GLU A 148 -11.11 15.92 -6.88
C GLU A 148 -11.34 14.52 -6.28
N GLN A 149 -12.59 14.18 -5.95
CA GLN A 149 -12.97 12.89 -5.38
C GLN A 149 -13.38 11.84 -6.42
N GLU A 150 -13.53 12.22 -7.69
CA GLU A 150 -13.83 11.32 -8.81
C GLU A 150 -13.01 10.02 -8.80
N PRO A 151 -11.69 10.04 -8.49
CA PRO A 151 -10.90 8.81 -8.46
C PRO A 151 -11.27 7.85 -7.32
N VAL A 152 -11.70 8.37 -6.15
CA VAL A 152 -12.16 7.55 -5.02
C VAL A 152 -13.42 6.80 -5.43
N TRP A 153 -14.34 7.50 -6.11
CA TRP A 153 -15.57 6.92 -6.63
C TRP A 153 -15.30 5.89 -7.73
N ASN A 154 -14.29 6.10 -8.57
CA ASN A 154 -13.88 5.12 -9.58
C ASN A 154 -13.33 3.83 -8.97
N ILE A 155 -12.59 3.90 -7.85
CA ILE A 155 -12.21 2.70 -7.09
C ILE A 155 -13.44 2.03 -6.52
N LEU A 156 -14.34 2.79 -5.90
CA LEU A 156 -15.57 2.24 -5.35
C LEU A 156 -16.35 1.49 -6.45
N ASN A 157 -16.44 2.06 -7.65
CA ASN A 157 -17.04 1.42 -8.82
C ASN A 157 -16.31 0.13 -9.23
N ALA A 158 -14.98 0.14 -9.29
CA ALA A 158 -14.21 -1.05 -9.62
C ALA A 158 -14.36 -2.16 -8.57
N VAL A 159 -14.38 -1.80 -7.28
CA VAL A 159 -14.61 -2.74 -6.18
C VAL A 159 -16.02 -3.31 -6.26
N GLN A 160 -17.04 -2.47 -6.42
CA GLN A 160 -18.43 -2.89 -6.54
C GLN A 160 -18.65 -3.82 -7.73
N HIS A 161 -18.09 -3.49 -8.89
CA HIS A 161 -18.18 -4.31 -10.09
C HIS A 161 -17.42 -5.64 -9.94
N ASN A 162 -16.16 -5.61 -9.48
CA ASN A 162 -15.32 -6.80 -9.41
C ASN A 162 -15.67 -7.75 -8.26
N MET A 163 -16.21 -7.22 -7.17
CA MET A 163 -16.64 -7.99 -6.00
C MET A 163 -18.16 -8.28 -6.02
N GLU A 164 -18.86 -7.86 -7.08
CA GLU A 164 -20.31 -7.99 -7.26
C GLU A 164 -21.11 -7.50 -6.04
N CYS A 165 -20.70 -6.37 -5.45
CA CYS A 165 -21.31 -5.80 -4.26
C CYS A 165 -21.83 -4.39 -4.51
N CYS A 166 -22.78 -3.92 -3.68
CA CYS A 166 -23.34 -2.57 -3.82
C CYS A 166 -23.53 -1.89 -2.46
N GLY A 167 -22.69 -0.89 -2.17
CA GLY A 167 -22.61 -0.27 -0.84
C GLY A 167 -21.76 -1.08 0.14
N ARG A 168 -21.72 -0.64 1.40
CA ARG A 168 -20.96 -1.32 2.47
C ARG A 168 -21.66 -2.60 2.91
N TYR A 169 -22.98 -2.54 3.07
CA TYR A 169 -23.81 -3.65 3.55
C TYR A 169 -24.97 -3.95 2.61
N ASN A 170 -25.58 -2.93 2.02
CA ASN A 170 -26.75 -3.09 1.15
C ASN A 170 -26.93 -1.88 0.22
N VAL A 171 -27.68 -2.08 -0.86
CA VAL A 171 -27.99 -1.07 -1.87
C VAL A 171 -28.79 0.11 -1.29
N THR A 172 -29.58 -0.11 -0.25
CA THR A 172 -30.38 0.93 0.42
C THR A 172 -29.52 2.07 0.99
N GLN A 173 -28.23 1.85 1.24
CA GLN A 173 -27.33 2.92 1.70
C GLN A 173 -27.20 4.05 0.68
N TRP A 174 -27.40 3.75 -0.60
CA TRP A 174 -27.37 4.75 -1.65
C TRP A 174 -28.51 5.75 -1.54
N GLU A 175 -29.66 5.42 -0.94
CA GLU A 175 -30.80 6.35 -0.75
C GLU A 175 -30.41 7.66 -0.04
N ARG A 176 -29.33 7.64 0.75
CA ARG A 176 -28.82 8.81 1.48
C ARG A 176 -28.04 9.80 0.61
N ASN A 177 -27.61 9.38 -0.58
CA ASN A 177 -26.89 10.25 -1.51
C ASN A 177 -27.89 11.20 -2.19
N LYS A 178 -27.63 12.51 -2.05
CA LYS A 178 -28.49 13.60 -2.54
C LYS A 178 -28.17 14.05 -3.97
N ASN A 179 -27.10 13.54 -4.58
CA ASN A 179 -26.66 13.89 -5.93
C ASN A 179 -27.38 13.06 -7.01
N LYS A 180 -28.32 12.20 -6.61
CA LYS A 180 -29.16 11.42 -7.52
C LYS A 180 -30.36 12.22 -7.99
N GLU A 181 -30.80 11.96 -9.22
CA GLU A 181 -32.02 12.57 -9.76
C GLU A 181 -33.27 11.91 -9.14
N ASN A 182 -33.22 10.59 -8.90
CA ASN A 182 -34.32 9.82 -8.31
C ASN A 182 -33.85 8.98 -7.13
N SER A 183 -34.72 8.77 -6.13
CA SER A 183 -34.40 7.96 -4.94
C SER A 183 -34.05 6.51 -5.27
N THR A 184 -34.61 5.97 -6.36
CA THR A 184 -34.40 4.59 -6.83
C THR A 184 -33.08 4.37 -7.56
N GLN A 185 -32.38 5.44 -7.97
CA GLN A 185 -31.14 5.32 -8.70
C GLN A 185 -30.02 4.73 -7.84
N ILE A 186 -29.20 3.89 -8.45
CA ILE A 186 -28.03 3.28 -7.83
C ILE A 186 -26.80 3.50 -8.72
N PRO A 187 -25.57 3.33 -8.22
CA PRO A 187 -24.39 3.43 -9.06
C PRO A 187 -24.47 2.45 -10.22
N CYS A 188 -24.09 2.89 -11.43
CA CYS A 188 -24.05 2.01 -12.60
C CYS A 188 -23.13 0.80 -12.38
N SER A 189 -22.10 0.93 -11.54
CA SER A 189 -21.20 -0.15 -11.13
C SER A 189 -21.88 -1.30 -10.39
N CYS A 190 -23.05 -1.06 -9.79
CA CYS A 190 -23.89 -2.09 -9.17
C CYS A 190 -24.82 -2.81 -10.15
N THR A 191 -24.86 -2.34 -11.41
CA THR A 191 -25.74 -2.86 -12.45
C THR A 191 -24.92 -3.49 -13.56
N LYS A 192 -25.55 -4.26 -14.44
CA LYS A 192 -24.92 -4.77 -15.67
C LYS A 192 -24.90 -3.72 -16.80
N SER A 193 -25.12 -2.45 -16.48
CA SER A 193 -25.25 -1.39 -17.46
C SER A 193 -23.89 -0.98 -18.04
N SER A 194 -23.82 -0.77 -19.36
CA SER A 194 -22.64 -0.24 -20.05
C SER A 194 -22.65 1.29 -20.18
N LEU A 195 -23.59 1.96 -19.52
CA LEU A 195 -23.73 3.42 -19.56
C LEU A 195 -22.58 4.11 -18.82
N LYS A 196 -21.99 5.11 -19.47
CA LYS A 196 -20.94 5.98 -18.89
C LYS A 196 -21.57 7.11 -18.07
N LYS A 197 -22.38 6.75 -17.07
CA LYS A 197 -23.02 7.65 -16.11
C LYS A 197 -22.63 7.25 -14.68
N TRP A 198 -22.73 8.19 -13.73
CA TRP A 198 -22.50 7.89 -12.31
C TRP A 198 -23.60 7.02 -11.71
N PHE A 199 -24.85 7.30 -12.10
CA PHE A 199 -26.05 6.61 -11.63
C PHE A 199 -26.84 6.01 -12.79
N CYS A 200 -27.46 4.86 -12.51
CA CYS A 200 -28.32 4.09 -13.42
C CYS A 200 -29.65 3.78 -12.72
N ASP A 201 -30.69 3.60 -13.53
CA ASP A 201 -32.03 3.15 -13.09
C ASP A 201 -32.11 1.61 -13.02
#